data_AF-A0AAF1BN98-F1
#
_entry.id   AF-A0AAF1BN98-F1
#
_cell.length_a   1.000
_cell.length_b   1.000
_cell.length_c   1.000
_cell.angle_alpha   90.00
_cell.angle_beta   90.00
_cell.angle_gamma   90.00
#
_symmetry.space_group_name_H-M   'P 1'
#
loop_
_entity.id
_entity.type
_entity.pdbx_description
1 polymer ?
#
loop_
_entity_poly.entity_id
_entity_poly.type
_entity_poly.pdbx_seq_one_letter_code
_entity_poly.pdbx_strand_id
1 'polypeptide(L)' 'MASVYRYLQRLSHESPVIVWALGLGFLGPAMVVTVPPIRKHLGWTPAERIPTTFPLPDRARRPVSGFEDPKN' A
#
# COMPACT_ATOMS: atom_id res chain seq x y z
N MET A 1 -28.90 14.50 -17.16
CA MET A 1 -28.35 14.43 -15.79
C MET A 1 -29.36 14.75 -14.69
N ALA A 2 -30.34 15.64 -14.90
CA ALA A 2 -31.35 15.96 -13.87
C ALA A 2 -32.22 14.77 -13.41
N SER A 3 -32.41 13.74 -14.25
CA SER A 3 -33.16 12.53 -13.88
C SER A 3 -32.39 11.64 -12.89
N VAL A 4 -31.09 11.45 -13.11
CA VAL A 4 -30.21 10.61 -12.26
C VAL A 4 -30.07 11.23 -10.87
N TYR A 5 -29.87 12.55 -10.79
CA TYR A 5 -29.79 13.26 -9.51
C TYR A 5 -31.08 13.11 -8.70
N ARG A 6 -32.25 13.33 -9.32
CA ARG A 6 -33.54 13.17 -8.62
C ARG A 6 -33.79 11.73 -8.18
N TYR A 7 -33.35 10.75 -8.97
CA TYR A 7 -33.46 9.34 -8.62
C TYR A 7 -32.57 8.96 -7.42
N LEU A 8 -31.30 9.37 -7.44
CA LEU A 8 -30.39 9.17 -6.31
C LEU A 8 -30.87 9.90 -5.06
N GLN A 9 -31.38 11.12 -5.20
CA GLN A 9 -31.97 11.87 -4.08
C GLN A 9 -33.15 11.11 -3.48
N ARG A 10 -34.07 10.61 -4.30
CA ARG A 10 -35.20 9.79 -3.85
C ARG A 10 -34.73 8.52 -3.13
N LEU A 11 -33.78 7.78 -3.72
CA LEU A 11 -33.21 6.57 -3.12
C LEU A 11 -32.51 6.84 -1.79
N SER A 12 -31.83 7.99 -1.65
CA SER A 12 -31.19 8.38 -0.39
C SER A 12 -32.19 8.60 0.74
N HIS A 13 -33.42 9.02 0.42
CA HIS A 13 -34.48 9.22 1.41
C HIS A 13 -35.31 7.96 1.67
N GLU A 14 -35.68 7.21 0.61
CA GLU A 14 -36.54 6.02 0.72
C GLU A 14 -35.76 4.76 1.14
N SER A 15 -34.51 4.64 0.74
CA SER A 15 -33.66 3.46 0.95
C SER A 15 -32.19 3.86 1.22
N PRO A 16 -31.91 4.58 2.32
CA PRO A 16 -30.61 5.19 2.58
C PRO A 16 -29.47 4.17 2.58
N VAL A 17 -29.73 2.95 3.09
CA VAL A 17 -28.72 1.90 3.23
C VAL A 17 -28.06 1.56 1.89
N ILE A 18 -28.84 1.49 0.81
CA ILE A 18 -28.33 1.08 -0.51
C ILE A 18 -27.36 2.14 -1.05
N VAL A 19 -27.76 3.41 -1.02
CA VAL A 19 -26.96 4.51 -1.58
C VAL A 19 -25.66 4.67 -0.80
N TRP A 20 -25.73 4.67 0.53
CA TRP A 20 -24.54 4.91 1.35
C TRP A 20 -23.62 3.69 1.44
N ALA A 21 -24.15 2.46 1.46
CA ALA A 21 -23.31 1.26 1.43
C ALA A 21 -22.51 1.17 0.12
N LEU A 22 -23.15 1.42 -1.02
CA LEU A 22 -22.46 1.42 -2.32
C LEU A 22 -21.50 2.61 -2.44
N GLY A 23 -21.91 3.80 -2.01
CA GLY A 23 -21.07 5.00 -2.04
C GLY A 23 -19.80 4.84 -1.22
N LEU A 24 -19.93 4.43 0.05
CA LEU A 24 -18.79 4.19 0.94
C LEU A 24 -17.96 2.98 0.51
N GLY A 25 -18.62 1.91 0.06
CA GLY A 25 -17.96 0.71 -0.46
C GLY A 25 -17.10 1.01 -1.69
N PHE A 26 -17.58 1.88 -2.60
CA PHE A 26 -16.85 2.28 -3.79
C PHE A 26 -15.78 3.36 -3.51
N LEU A 27 -15.98 4.18 -2.47
CA LEU A 27 -15.01 5.21 -2.08
C LEU A 27 -13.63 4.60 -1.74
N GLY A 28 -13.60 3.44 -1.08
CA GLY A 28 -12.35 2.74 -0.75
C GLY A 28 -11.48 2.41 -1.98
N PRO A 29 -11.98 1.59 -2.93
CA PRO A 29 -11.27 1.30 -4.18
C PRO A 29 -10.91 2.55 -4.98
N ALA A 30 -11.79 3.56 -5.02
CA ALA A 30 -11.51 4.83 -5.69
C ALA A 30 -10.31 5.54 -5.04
N MET A 31 -10.21 5.55 -3.71
CA MET A 31 -9.06 6.12 -2.99
C MET A 31 -7.78 5.32 -3.22
N VAL A 32 -7.85 3.98 -3.30
CA VAL A 32 -6.67 3.14 -3.60
C VAL A 32 -6.05 3.51 -4.94
N VAL A 33 -6.85 3.89 -5.93
CA VAL A 33 -6.34 4.30 -7.25
C VAL A 33 -5.89 5.76 -7.26
N THR A 34 -6.63 6.65 -6.60
CA THR A 34 -6.41 8.12 -6.71
C THR A 34 -5.39 8.67 -5.71
N VAL A 35 -5.33 8.13 -4.48
CA VAL A 35 -4.49 8.70 -3.41
C VAL A 35 -2.98 8.42 -3.60
N PRO A 36 -2.52 7.21 -4.01
CA PRO A 36 -1.09 6.95 -4.18
C PRO A 36 -0.36 7.89 -5.15
N PRO A 37 -0.87 8.21 -6.35
CA PRO A 37 -0.18 9.15 -7.24
C PRO A 37 -0.11 10.55 -6.63
N ILE A 38 -1.19 11.04 -6.02
CA ILE A 38 -1.20 12.35 -5.33
C ILE A 38 -0.15 12.37 -4.22
N ARG A 39 -0.13 11.33 -3.38
CA ARG A 39 0.83 11.18 -2.28
C ARG A 39 2.28 11.18 -2.79
N LYS A 40 2.56 10.52 -3.93
CA LYS A 40 3.88 10.52 -4.56
C LYS A 40 4.28 11.91 -5.08
N HIS A 41 3.35 12.66 -5.66
CA HIS A 41 3.60 14.04 -6.10
C HIS A 41 3.89 15.00 -4.93
N LEU A 42 3.36 14.72 -3.74
CA LEU A 42 3.65 15.46 -2.51
C LEU A 42 4.98 15.07 -1.84
N GLY A 43 5.84 14.30 -2.53
CA GLY A 43 7.17 13.95 -2.05
C GLY A 43 7.22 12.75 -1.10
N TRP A 44 6.11 12.06 -0.89
CA TRP A 44 6.12 10.83 -0.11
C TRP A 44 6.80 9.69 -0.88
N THR A 45 7.69 8.98 -0.19
CA THR A 45 8.36 7.77 -0.68
C THR A 45 8.01 6.58 0.21
N PRO A 46 7.78 5.38 -0.37
CA PRO A 46 7.65 4.15 0.41
C PRO A 46 8.91 3.90 1.24
N ALA A 47 8.73 3.35 2.44
CA ALA A 47 9.85 2.89 3.25
C ALA A 47 10.55 1.71 2.55
N GLU A 48 11.87 1.64 2.71
CA GLU A 48 12.66 0.51 2.24
C GLU A 48 12.21 -0.80 2.90
N ARG A 49 12.31 -1.92 2.18
CA ARG A 49 11.87 -3.21 2.71
C ARG A 49 12.83 -3.67 3.82
N ILE A 50 12.27 -3.98 5.00
CA ILE A 50 13.04 -4.55 6.11
C ILE A 50 13.60 -5.93 5.68
N PRO A 51 14.88 -6.22 5.96
CA PRO A 51 15.45 -7.52 5.65
C PRO A 51 14.74 -8.61 6.46
N THR A 52 14.20 -9.61 5.77
CA THR A 52 13.56 -10.77 6.39
C THR A 52 14.53 -11.91 6.67
N THR A 53 15.76 -11.82 6.15
CA THR A 53 16.81 -12.83 6.26
C THR A 53 18.15 -12.16 6.54
N PHE A 54 19.13 -12.96 6.97
CA PHE A 54 20.49 -12.45 7.12
C PHE A 54 21.00 -11.87 5.79
N PRO A 55 21.50 -10.63 5.76
CA PRO A 55 21.97 -9.98 4.54
C PRO A 55 23.29 -10.61 4.09
N LEU A 56 23.20 -11.60 3.21
CA LEU A 56 24.36 -12.20 2.57
C LEU A 56 24.91 -11.25 1.50
N PRO A 57 26.19 -10.86 1.59
CA PRO A 57 26.79 -10.05 0.54
C PRO A 57 26.97 -10.88 -0.73
N ASP A 58 26.59 -10.32 -1.88
CA ASP A 58 26.79 -10.94 -3.19
C ASP A 58 28.25 -10.76 -3.65
N ARG A 59 29.16 -11.50 -3.02
CA ARG A 59 30.59 -11.50 -3.34
C ARG A 59 31.21 -12.86 -3.12
N ALA A 60 32.28 -13.14 -3.87
CA ALA A 60 33.10 -14.33 -3.66
C ALA A 60 33.71 -14.36 -2.24
N ARG A 61 33.91 -15.58 -1.73
CA ARG A 61 34.59 -15.80 -0.44
C ARG A 61 36.00 -15.22 -0.50
N ARG A 62 36.41 -14.59 0.60
CA ARG A 62 37.78 -14.13 0.81
C ARG A 62 38.39 -14.96 1.94
N PRO A 63 39.63 -15.46 1.80
CA PRO A 63 40.31 -16.12 2.90
C PRO A 63 40.43 -15.16 4.08
N VAL A 64 40.19 -15.67 5.29
CA VAL A 64 40.28 -14.92 6.56
C VAL A 64 41.32 -15.58 7.44
N SER A 65 41.98 -14.80 8.30
CA SER A 65 42.97 -15.27 9.27
C SER A 65 42.80 -14.58 10.63
N GLY A 66 43.34 -15.15 11.71
CA GLY A 66 43.41 -14.52 13.04
C GLY A 66 42.65 -15.22 14.17
N PHE A 67 42.04 -16.38 13.90
CA PHE A 67 41.35 -17.22 14.89
C PHE A 67 41.66 -18.72 14.64
N GLU A 68 42.85 -19.02 14.14
CA GLU A 68 43.31 -20.39 13.93
C GLU A 68 43.63 -21.09 15.27
N ASP A 69 43.34 -22.38 15.36
CA ASP A 69 43.65 -23.16 16.55
C ASP A 69 45.17 -23.22 16.83
N PRO A 70 45.59 -23.18 18.11
CA PRO A 70 46.97 -23.40 18.48
C PRO A 70 47.47 -24.76 17.94
N LYS A 71 48.71 -24.80 17.45
CA LYS A 71 49.33 -26.07 17.07
C LYS A 71 49.58 -26.90 18.33
N ASN A 72 48.94 -28.06 18.41
CA ASN A 72 49.13 -29.08 19.44
C ASN A 72 50.58 -29.54 19.54
#